data_AF-A0A269XDG8-F1
#
_entry.id   AF-A0A269XDG8-F1
#
_cell.length_a   1.000
_cell.length_b   1.000
_cell.length_c   1.000
_cell.angle_alpha   90.00
_cell.angle_beta   90.00
_cell.angle_gamma   90.00
#
_symmetry.space_group_name_H-M   'P 1'
#
loop_
_entity.id
_entity.type
_entity.pdbx_description
1 polymer ?
#
loop_
_entity_poly.entity_id
_entity_poly.type
_entity_poly.pdbx_seq_one_letter_code
_entity_poly.pdbx_strand_id
1 'polypeptide(L)' 'HTETMFEHFNIPIKVDGKTIQTSPNAIQHIKAKDFHVPGDISSAAFFIVAALITPGSDITIHNVGINPTRSG' A
#
# COMPACT_ATOMS: atom_id res chain seq x y z
N HIS A 1 2.22 3.54 4.75
CA HIS A 1 2.86 2.80 3.63
C HIS A 1 4.34 2.59 3.93
N THR A 2 5.06 3.62 4.37
CA THR A 2 6.46 3.52 4.80
C THR A 2 6.66 2.51 5.94
N GLU A 3 5.72 2.44 6.87
CA GLU A 3 5.73 1.51 8.01
C GLU A 3 5.66 0.05 7.54
N THR A 4 4.72 -0.24 6.62
CA THR A 4 4.58 -1.56 5.97
C THR A 4 5.84 -1.96 5.21
N MET A 5 6.50 -1.01 4.56
CA MET A 5 7.78 -1.27 3.89
C MET A 5 8.89 -1.56 4.91
N PHE A 6 8.94 -0.85 6.04
CA PHE A 6 9.93 -1.08 7.08
C PHE A 6 9.80 -2.49 7.67
N GLU A 7 8.58 -2.95 7.90
CA GLU A 7 8.31 -4.34 8.31
C GLU A 7 8.79 -5.36 7.26
N HIS A 8 8.46 -5.16 5.98
CA HIS A 8 8.90 -6.06 4.89
C HIS A 8 10.43 -6.22 4.81
N PHE A 9 11.14 -5.12 5.05
CA PHE A 9 12.60 -5.06 5.03
C PHE A 9 13.26 -5.40 6.38
N ASN A 10 12.48 -5.83 7.39
CA ASN A 10 12.95 -6.13 8.75
C ASN A 10 13.66 -4.94 9.43
N ILE A 11 13.25 -3.73 9.11
CA ILE A 11 13.76 -2.50 9.70
C ILE A 11 12.98 -2.26 11.01
N PRO A 12 13.66 -2.13 12.17
CA PRO A 12 12.98 -1.92 13.44
C PRO A 12 12.18 -0.60 13.42
N ILE A 13 10.87 -0.72 13.62
CA ILE A 13 9.94 0.40 13.72
C ILE A 13 9.03 0.20 14.94
N LYS A 14 8.78 1.27 15.69
CA LYS A 14 7.81 1.30 16.78
C LYS A 14 6.80 2.40 16.50
N VAL A 15 5.52 2.06 16.52
CA VAL A 15 4.42 2.98 16.30
C VAL A 15 3.67 3.14 17.63
N ASP A 16 3.54 4.39 18.09
CA ASP A 16 2.79 4.77 19.29
C ASP A 16 1.87 5.95 18.93
N GLY A 17 0.60 5.64 18.63
CA GLY A 17 -0.37 6.62 18.14
C GLY A 17 0.09 7.31 16.85
N LYS A 18 0.42 8.61 16.94
CA LYS A 18 0.93 9.43 15.81
C LYS A 18 2.46 9.53 15.79
N THR A 19 3.13 8.90 16.73
CA THR A 19 4.59 8.92 16.85
C THR A 19 5.17 7.65 16.27
N ILE A 20 6.15 7.81 15.39
CA ILE A 20 6.90 6.71 14.78
C ILE A 20 8.36 6.85 15.19
N GLN A 21 8.93 5.77 15.73
CA GLN A 21 10.34 5.71 16.15
C GLN A 21 11.07 4.58 15.43
N THR A 22 12.32 4.81 15.06
CA THR A 22 13.23 3.82 14.49
C THR A 22 14.63 4.03 15.04
N SER A 23 15.46 2.99 15.03
CA SER A 23 16.84 3.08 15.53
C SER A 23 17.75 3.84 14.55
N PRO A 24 18.74 4.61 15.03
CA PRO A 24 19.77 5.17 14.16
C PRO A 24 20.44 4.07 13.34
N ASN A 25 20.76 4.36 12.08
CA ASN A 25 21.40 3.42 11.15
C ASN A 25 20.61 2.12 10.86
N ALA A 26 19.31 2.05 11.19
CA ALA A 26 18.47 0.87 10.95
C ALA A 26 18.40 0.45 9.46
N ILE A 27 18.74 1.36 8.54
CA ILE A 27 18.75 1.14 7.09
C ILE A 27 20.12 0.74 6.51
N GLN A 28 21.20 0.69 7.32
CA GLN A 28 22.54 0.40 6.79
C GLN A 28 22.73 -1.04 6.29
N HIS A 29 21.90 -1.98 6.75
CA HIS A 29 22.05 -3.42 6.46
C HIS A 29 20.83 -4.01 5.76
N ILE A 30 20.04 -3.19 5.07
CA ILE A 30 18.87 -3.69 4.35
C ILE A 30 19.34 -4.53 3.17
N LYS A 31 18.81 -5.75 3.06
CA LYS A 31 19.01 -6.60 1.88
C LYS A 31 17.89 -6.35 0.87
N ALA A 32 18.23 -6.33 -0.40
CA ALA A 32 17.24 -6.37 -1.46
C ALA A 32 16.34 -7.61 -1.28
N LYS A 33 15.03 -7.40 -1.38
CA LYS A 33 14.01 -8.44 -1.38
C LYS A 33 13.04 -8.12 -2.50
N ASP A 34 12.48 -9.16 -3.11
CA ASP A 34 11.35 -8.99 -4.01
C ASP A 34 10.17 -8.43 -3.21
N PHE A 35 9.55 -7.39 -3.76
CA PHE A 35 8.36 -6.79 -3.22
C PHE A 35 7.37 -6.54 -4.35
N HIS A 36 6.26 -7.26 -4.30
CA HIS A 36 5.18 -7.06 -5.26
C HIS A 36 4.38 -5.84 -4.84
N VAL A 37 4.49 -4.76 -5.63
CA VAL A 37 3.71 -3.55 -5.39
C VAL A 37 2.28 -3.81 -5.90
N PRO A 38 1.26 -3.78 -5.04
CA PRO A 38 -0.11 -3.90 -5.53
C PRO A 38 -0.48 -2.65 -6.36
N GLY A 39 -1.38 -2.83 -7.32
CA GLY A 39 -1.93 -1.75 -8.13
C GLY A 39 -2.58 -0.66 -7.28
N ASP A 40 -2.55 0.58 -7.74
CA ASP A 40 -3.04 1.70 -6.96
C ASP A 40 -4.57 1.84 -7.02
N ILE A 41 -5.22 1.83 -5.85
CA ILE A 41 -6.67 2.02 -5.74
C ILE A 41 -7.12 3.40 -6.23
N SER A 42 -6.30 4.44 -6.06
CA SER A 42 -6.63 5.78 -6.57
C SER A 42 -6.69 5.82 -8.09
N SER A 43 -5.91 4.98 -8.77
CA SER A 43 -6.00 4.80 -10.23
C SER A 43 -7.19 3.90 -10.61
N ALA A 44 -7.46 2.84 -9.85
CA ALA A 44 -8.60 1.97 -10.07
C ALA A 44 -9.96 2.69 -9.91
N ALA A 45 -10.02 3.71 -9.06
CA ALA A 45 -11.24 4.49 -8.80
C ALA A 45 -11.86 5.08 -10.07
N PHE A 46 -11.05 5.53 -11.04
CA PHE A 46 -11.56 6.06 -12.31
C PHE A 46 -12.33 5.01 -13.12
N PHE A 47 -11.81 3.78 -13.18
CA PHE A 47 -12.46 2.67 -13.87
C PHE A 47 -13.73 2.21 -13.15
N ILE A 48 -13.69 2.18 -11.80
CA ILE A 48 -14.87 1.86 -10.98
C ILE A 48 -15.99 2.87 -11.27
N VAL A 49 -15.69 4.17 -11.24
CA VAL A 49 -16.67 5.22 -11.54
C VAL A 49 -17.20 5.09 -12.98
N ALA A 50 -16.32 4.84 -13.96
CA ALA A 50 -16.71 4.69 -15.35
C ALA A 50 -17.70 3.53 -15.57
N ALA A 51 -17.47 2.38 -14.91
CA ALA A 51 -18.38 1.24 -14.98
C ALA A 51 -19.73 1.52 -14.29
N LEU A 52 -19.73 2.24 -13.17
CA LEU A 52 -20.96 2.59 -12.44
C LEU A 52 -21.88 3.54 -13.24
N ILE A 53 -21.32 4.46 -14.03
CA ILE A 53 -22.10 5.43 -14.81
C ILE A 53 -22.48 4.94 -16.22
N THR A 54 -22.00 3.76 -16.62
CA THR A 54 -22.22 3.21 -17.97
C THR A 54 -23.08 1.95 -17.89
N PRO A 55 -24.38 2.02 -18.22
CA PRO A 55 -25.29 0.88 -18.13
C PRO A 55 -24.79 -0.33 -18.93
N GLY A 56 -24.92 -1.53 -18.35
CA GLY A 56 -24.47 -2.78 -18.97
C GLY A 56 -22.96 -3.02 -18.92
N SER A 57 -22.21 -2.20 -18.20
CA SER A 57 -20.78 -2.44 -17.97
C SER A 57 -20.54 -3.58 -16.99
N ASP A 58 -19.54 -4.39 -17.27
CA ASP A 58 -18.98 -5.40 -16.39
C ASP A 58 -17.46 -5.33 -16.48
N ILE A 59 -16.80 -5.03 -15.36
CA ILE A 59 -15.34 -4.90 -15.30
C ILE A 59 -14.80 -5.66 -14.09
N THR A 60 -13.66 -6.32 -14.29
CA THR A 60 -12.88 -6.93 -13.21
C THR A 60 -11.51 -6.26 -13.15
N ILE A 61 -11.20 -5.62 -12.02
CA ILE A 61 -9.90 -4.97 -11.80
C ILE A 61 -9.06 -5.87 -10.87
N HIS A 62 -8.00 -6.45 -11.41
CA HIS A 62 -7.11 -7.35 -10.65
C HIS A 62 -6.03 -6.59 -9.90
N ASN A 63 -5.55 -7.18 -8.80
CA ASN A 63 -4.34 -6.77 -8.08
C ASN A 63 -4.38 -5.32 -7.56
N VAL A 64 -5.55 -4.80 -7.17
CA VAL A 64 -5.69 -3.47 -6.55
C VAL A 64 -5.35 -3.55 -5.06
N GLY A 65 -4.46 -2.67 -4.59
CA GLY A 65 -4.02 -2.59 -3.21
C GLY A 65 -5.10 -2.02 -2.30
N ILE A 66 -5.77 -2.89 -1.57
CA ILE A 66 -6.70 -2.53 -0.50
C ILE A 66 -5.90 -2.44 0.80
N ASN A 67 -5.49 -1.22 1.18
CA ASN A 67 -4.91 -0.98 2.50
C ASN A 67 -6.05 -0.68 3.49
N PRO A 68 -6.17 -1.37 4.64
CA PRO A 68 -7.21 -1.09 5.65
C PRO A 68 -7.26 0.37 6.12
N THR A 69 -6.11 1.07 6.09
CA THR A 69 -6.02 2.51 6.41
C THR A 69 -6.44 3.44 5.25
N ARG A 70 -6.82 2.89 4.09
CA ARG A 70 -7.46 3.60 2.96
C ARG A 70 -8.95 3.22 2.84
N SER A 71 -9.67 3.20 3.96
CA SER A 71 -11.14 3.15 3.94
C SER A 71 -11.65 4.58 3.76
N GLY A 72 -11.97 4.95 2.52
CA GLY A 72 -12.58 6.22 2.13
C GLY A 72 -13.36 6.03 0.85
#